data_AF-A0AA36M3W3-F1
#
_entry.id   AF-A0AA36M3W3-F1
#
_cell.length_a   1.000
_cell.length_b   1.000
_cell.length_c   1.000
_cell.angle_alpha   90.00
_cell.angle_beta   90.00
_cell.angle_gamma   90.00
#
_symmetry.space_group_name_H-M   'P 1'
#
loop_
_entity.id
_entity.type
_entity.pdbx_description
1 polymer ?
#
loop_
_entity_poly.entity_id
_entity_poly.type
_entity_poly.pdbx_seq_one_letter_code
_entity_poly.pdbx_strand_id
1 'polypeptide(L)'
;MKSPSQSCLLLLAFAGICNASLISISAREMSKNVVPPAKYDYEACLDNIFDNAQLIFNKNLGLDSALNWKNATGLAEQVHQIIDKGVDSFIQVCNARQAYAYQLGNTYPFCLNRFYLLNRDATPFTDAVTYVHMYKHLEFICSTGFDVYQMNLPCIITAEHTDGTLYQACFYKFQQIVQNNPYRYCEASESFVLCVRDFFTEHCGAPTGWVQCEKERIGFAYDCPGLSC
;
A
#
# COMPACT_ATOMS: atom_id res chain seq x y z
N MET A 1 -4.34 29.61 -33.46
CA MET A 1 -3.95 28.44 -34.28
C MET A 1 -3.07 27.57 -33.38
N LYS A 2 -3.66 26.70 -32.57
CA LYS A 2 -3.92 25.26 -32.80
C LYS A 2 -2.64 24.46 -33.10
N SER A 3 -2.01 23.98 -32.03
CA SER A 3 -1.13 22.81 -32.01
C SER A 3 -1.98 21.53 -32.13
N PRO A 4 -1.53 20.48 -32.83
CA PRO A 4 -2.10 19.16 -32.69
C PRO A 4 -1.25 18.27 -31.77
N SER A 5 -1.96 17.76 -30.76
CA SER A 5 -1.82 16.46 -30.08
C SER A 5 -1.38 15.31 -30.99
N GLN A 6 -0.55 14.39 -30.46
CA GLN A 6 -0.87 12.96 -30.48
C GLN A 6 0.01 12.09 -29.55
N SER A 7 -0.68 11.33 -28.72
CA SER A 7 -0.24 10.19 -27.90
C SER A 7 0.31 9.01 -28.72
N CYS A 8 1.24 8.25 -28.13
CA CYS A 8 1.41 6.80 -28.33
C CYS A 8 2.30 6.26 -27.19
N LEU A 9 1.78 5.48 -26.24
CA LEU A 9 1.79 4.01 -26.25
C LEU A 9 3.19 3.44 -26.53
N LEU A 10 3.80 2.76 -25.55
CA LEU A 10 4.73 1.67 -25.82
C LEU A 10 4.86 0.73 -24.61
N LEU A 11 4.20 -0.42 -24.78
CA LEU A 11 4.52 -1.71 -24.16
C LEU A 11 5.89 -2.20 -24.65
N LEU A 12 6.68 -2.73 -23.70
CA LEU A 12 7.62 -3.87 -23.76
C LEU A 12 8.52 -4.05 -25.00
N ALA A 13 9.84 -4.14 -24.77
CA ALA A 13 10.68 -5.16 -25.43
C ALA A 13 11.97 -5.45 -24.64
N PHE A 14 12.16 -6.74 -24.34
CA PHE A 14 13.40 -7.39 -23.92
C PHE A 14 14.49 -7.33 -25.01
N ALA A 15 15.77 -7.25 -24.62
CA ALA A 15 16.84 -8.21 -24.95
C ALA A 15 18.23 -7.64 -24.62
N GLY A 16 19.03 -8.40 -23.88
CA GLY A 16 20.43 -8.08 -23.58
C GLY A 16 21.08 -9.20 -22.77
N ILE A 17 21.37 -10.30 -23.47
CA ILE A 17 22.01 -11.53 -22.95
C ILE A 17 23.49 -11.23 -22.62
N CYS A 18 23.96 -11.63 -21.44
CA CYS A 18 25.33 -12.16 -21.29
C CYS A 18 25.46 -13.03 -20.02
N ASN A 19 25.64 -14.33 -20.29
CA ASN A 19 26.24 -15.39 -19.47
C ASN A 19 26.36 -15.20 -17.95
N ALA A 20 25.58 -15.99 -17.22
CA ALA A 20 26.01 -16.58 -15.95
C ALA A 20 25.61 -18.05 -15.93
N SER A 21 26.61 -18.89 -15.66
CA SER A 21 26.54 -20.34 -15.57
C SER A 21 25.38 -20.82 -14.70
N LEU A 22 24.74 -21.90 -15.14
CA LEU A 22 23.78 -22.66 -14.34
C LEU A 22 24.42 -23.06 -13.00
N ILE A 23 23.92 -22.47 -11.91
CA ILE A 23 23.92 -23.12 -10.61
C ILE A 23 22.47 -23.46 -10.33
N SER A 24 22.10 -24.71 -10.58
CA SER A 24 20.87 -25.29 -10.05
C SER A 24 21.02 -25.41 -8.53
N ILE A 25 20.75 -24.34 -7.80
CA ILE A 25 20.58 -24.44 -6.34
C ILE A 25 19.22 -25.09 -6.12
N SER A 26 19.28 -26.41 -5.90
CA SER A 26 18.20 -27.20 -5.33
C SER A 26 17.67 -26.50 -4.08
N ALA A 27 16.45 -25.98 -4.17
CA ALA A 27 15.73 -25.31 -3.08
C ALA A 27 15.29 -26.27 -1.97
N ARG A 28 16.10 -27.29 -1.64
CA ARG A 28 15.71 -28.40 -0.76
C ARG A 28 16.48 -28.54 0.53
N GLU A 29 17.38 -27.62 0.87
CA GLU A 29 18.17 -27.71 2.12
C GLU A 29 18.17 -26.43 2.99
N MET A 30 17.11 -25.64 2.95
CA MET A 30 16.87 -24.59 3.97
C MET A 30 15.55 -24.86 4.71
N SER A 31 15.45 -25.99 5.39
CA SER A 31 14.32 -26.27 6.28
C SER A 31 14.73 -27.27 7.35
N LYS A 32 15.55 -26.85 8.33
CA LYS A 32 15.67 -27.63 9.57
C LYS A 32 15.66 -26.84 10.89
N ASN A 33 15.75 -25.51 10.91
CA ASN A 33 15.72 -24.76 12.19
C ASN A 33 15.01 -23.40 12.09
N VAL A 34 13.99 -23.28 11.25
CA VAL A 34 13.02 -22.18 11.39
C VAL A 34 11.96 -22.71 12.34
N VAL A 35 11.94 -22.20 13.57
CA VAL A 35 10.76 -22.34 14.44
C VAL A 35 9.58 -21.87 13.59
N PRO A 36 8.58 -22.73 13.31
CA PRO A 36 7.45 -22.32 12.50
C PRO A 36 6.86 -21.08 13.17
N PRO A 37 6.67 -19.97 12.43
CA PRO A 37 5.97 -18.83 13.00
C PRO A 37 4.64 -19.32 13.56
N ALA A 38 4.24 -18.76 14.71
CA ALA A 38 3.02 -19.12 15.41
C ALA A 38 1.87 -19.36 14.42
N LYS A 39 1.27 -20.56 14.49
CA LYS A 39 0.11 -21.04 13.72
C LYS A 39 -0.69 -19.88 13.12
N TYR A 40 -0.41 -19.55 11.86
CA TYR A 40 -1.02 -18.39 11.21
C TYR A 40 -2.51 -18.68 11.01
N ASP A 41 -3.35 -18.11 11.86
CA ASP A 41 -4.80 -18.30 11.83
C ASP A 41 -5.42 -17.43 10.72
N TYR A 42 -4.96 -17.56 9.48
CA TYR A 42 -5.59 -16.89 8.33
C TYR A 42 -6.85 -17.63 7.83
N GLU A 43 -7.12 -18.82 8.36
CA GLU A 43 -8.30 -19.63 8.04
C GLU A 43 -9.60 -19.05 8.62
N ALA A 44 -9.49 -18.07 9.53
CA ALA A 44 -10.64 -17.42 10.13
C ALA A 44 -11.29 -16.34 9.24
N CYS A 45 -10.75 -16.07 8.03
CA CYS A 45 -11.43 -15.19 7.08
C CYS A 45 -12.67 -15.85 6.44
N LEU A 46 -13.80 -15.14 6.45
CA LEU A 46 -15.04 -15.59 5.83
C LEU A 46 -15.22 -14.93 4.46
N ASP A 47 -14.85 -15.65 3.39
CA ASP A 47 -14.84 -15.18 1.99
C ASP A 47 -16.12 -14.45 1.56
N ASN A 48 -17.30 -14.99 1.88
CA ASN A 48 -18.57 -14.37 1.51
C ASN A 48 -18.80 -13.01 2.19
N ILE A 49 -18.38 -12.87 3.45
CA ILE A 49 -18.46 -11.60 4.18
C ILE A 49 -17.43 -10.63 3.62
N PHE A 50 -16.23 -11.12 3.32
CA PHE A 50 -15.15 -10.31 2.78
C PHE A 50 -15.48 -9.75 1.39
N ASP A 51 -16.01 -10.57 0.49
CA ASP A 51 -16.41 -10.15 -0.85
C ASP A 51 -17.56 -9.13 -0.80
N ASN A 52 -18.56 -9.38 0.06
CA ASN A 52 -19.66 -8.45 0.24
C ASN A 52 -19.21 -7.11 0.86
N ALA A 53 -18.26 -7.15 1.81
CA ALA A 53 -17.68 -5.94 2.38
C ALA A 53 -16.96 -5.11 1.31
N GLN A 54 -16.17 -5.75 0.43
CA GLN A 54 -15.51 -5.08 -0.68
C GLN A 54 -16.53 -4.46 -1.65
N LEU A 55 -17.60 -5.17 -2.01
CA LEU A 55 -18.65 -4.65 -2.88
C LEU A 55 -19.35 -3.43 -2.27
N ILE A 56 -19.62 -3.45 -0.96
CA ILE A 56 -20.25 -2.32 -0.27
C ILE A 56 -19.30 -1.13 -0.17
N PHE A 57 -18.01 -1.37 0.10
CA PHE A 57 -16.99 -0.33 0.06
C PHE A 57 -16.96 0.37 -1.30
N ASN A 58 -16.90 -0.40 -2.40
CA ASN A 58 -16.93 0.15 -3.75
C ASN A 58 -18.21 0.94 -4.03
N LYS A 59 -19.37 0.37 -3.68
CA LYS A 59 -20.67 1.02 -3.87
C LYS A 59 -20.75 2.36 -3.14
N ASN A 60 -20.28 2.43 -1.90
CA ASN A 60 -20.31 3.65 -1.09
C ASN A 60 -19.44 4.77 -1.68
N LEU A 61 -18.42 4.42 -2.47
CA LEU A 61 -17.50 5.34 -3.11
C LEU A 61 -17.76 5.55 -4.60
N GLY A 62 -18.76 4.86 -5.17
CA GLY A 62 -19.06 4.91 -6.61
C GLY A 62 -17.96 4.28 -7.48
N LEU A 63 -17.19 3.32 -6.94
CA LEU A 63 -16.14 2.61 -7.65
C LEU A 63 -16.73 1.45 -8.47
N ASP A 64 -15.98 1.00 -9.49
CA ASP A 64 -16.33 -0.22 -10.23
C ASP A 64 -16.37 -1.43 -9.26
N SER A 65 -17.48 -2.16 -9.29
CA SER A 65 -17.68 -3.39 -8.53
C SER A 65 -16.62 -4.48 -8.80
N ALA A 66 -15.93 -4.43 -9.95
CA ALA A 66 -14.87 -5.36 -10.29
C ALA A 66 -13.53 -5.08 -9.57
N LEU A 67 -13.38 -3.93 -8.90
CA LEU A 67 -12.18 -3.59 -8.13
C LEU A 67 -12.15 -4.32 -6.78
N ASN A 68 -11.07 -5.05 -6.51
CA ASN A 68 -10.90 -5.85 -5.31
C ASN A 68 -9.40 -6.15 -5.08
N TRP A 69 -9.10 -7.14 -4.24
CA TRP A 69 -7.74 -7.54 -3.93
C TRP A 69 -6.94 -8.11 -5.11
N LYS A 70 -7.56 -8.46 -6.24
CA LYS A 70 -6.89 -8.97 -7.46
C LYS A 70 -6.41 -7.86 -8.40
N ASN A 71 -6.84 -6.63 -8.18
CA ASN A 71 -6.47 -5.44 -8.96
C ASN A 71 -6.34 -4.23 -8.01
N ALA A 72 -5.63 -4.46 -6.92
CA ALA A 72 -5.56 -3.56 -5.78
C ALA A 72 -4.85 -2.25 -6.12
N THR A 73 -3.93 -2.24 -7.09
CA THR A 73 -3.34 -0.99 -7.59
C THR A 73 -4.42 -0.05 -8.14
N GLY A 74 -5.30 -0.53 -9.01
CA GLY A 74 -6.39 0.28 -9.56
C GLY A 74 -7.42 0.69 -8.51
N LEU A 75 -7.68 -0.16 -7.52
CA LEU A 75 -8.52 0.18 -6.37
C LEU A 75 -7.90 1.32 -5.54
N ALA A 76 -6.63 1.20 -5.18
CA ALA A 76 -5.91 2.19 -4.39
C ALA A 76 -5.80 3.55 -5.10
N GLU A 77 -5.53 3.54 -6.40
CA GLU A 77 -5.50 4.76 -7.22
C GLU A 77 -6.85 5.48 -7.21
N GLN A 78 -7.97 4.77 -7.39
CA GLN A 78 -9.28 5.40 -7.40
C GLN A 78 -9.70 5.91 -6.01
N VAL A 79 -9.36 5.18 -4.94
CA VAL A 79 -9.59 5.66 -3.57
C VAL A 79 -8.78 6.93 -3.31
N HIS A 80 -7.51 6.97 -3.70
CA HIS A 80 -6.65 8.15 -3.56
C HIS A 80 -7.20 9.35 -4.35
N GLN A 81 -7.65 9.14 -5.60
CA GLN A 81 -8.30 10.18 -6.40
C GLN A 81 -9.59 10.71 -5.77
N ILE A 82 -10.31 9.92 -4.96
CA ILE A 82 -11.46 10.43 -4.21
C ILE A 82 -11.00 11.31 -3.05
N ILE A 83 -9.97 10.89 -2.30
CA ILE A 83 -9.40 11.69 -1.20
C ILE A 83 -8.92 13.06 -1.73
N ASP A 84 -8.28 13.09 -2.90
CA ASP A 84 -7.73 14.30 -3.52
C ASP A 84 -8.79 15.35 -3.91
N LYS A 85 -10.07 14.98 -3.94
CA LYS A 85 -11.15 15.95 -4.17
C LYS A 85 -11.36 16.90 -2.98
N GLY A 86 -10.83 16.56 -1.81
CA GLY A 86 -10.87 17.39 -0.60
C GLY A 86 -11.52 16.71 0.59
N VAL A 87 -11.63 17.46 1.68
CA VAL A 87 -11.98 16.95 3.03
C VAL A 87 -13.31 16.19 3.05
N ASP A 88 -14.35 16.68 2.38
CA ASP A 88 -15.65 16.00 2.34
C ASP A 88 -15.55 14.61 1.68
N SER A 89 -14.75 14.49 0.62
CA SER A 89 -14.55 13.21 -0.08
C SER A 89 -13.64 12.28 0.74
N PHE A 90 -12.64 12.82 1.44
CA PHE A 90 -11.86 12.09 2.42
C PHE A 90 -12.74 11.50 3.54
N ILE A 91 -13.67 12.28 4.09
CA ILE A 91 -14.63 11.80 5.10
C ILE A 91 -15.52 10.68 4.53
N GLN A 92 -15.93 10.76 3.26
CA GLN A 92 -16.67 9.68 2.61
C GLN A 92 -15.86 8.38 2.55
N VAL A 93 -14.57 8.46 2.20
CA VAL A 93 -13.66 7.30 2.24
C VAL A 93 -13.54 6.72 3.64
N CYS A 94 -13.42 7.57 4.66
CA CYS A 94 -13.36 7.11 6.05
C CYS A 94 -14.65 6.42 6.51
N ASN A 95 -15.81 6.95 6.14
CA ASN A 95 -17.09 6.31 6.42
C ASN A 95 -17.22 4.95 5.71
N ALA A 96 -16.82 4.86 4.44
CA ALA A 96 -16.81 3.61 3.69
C ALA A 96 -15.86 2.58 4.31
N ARG A 97 -14.65 3.00 4.71
CA ARG A 97 -13.68 2.14 5.40
C ARG A 97 -14.21 1.65 6.75
N GLN A 98 -14.90 2.51 7.51
CA GLN A 98 -15.50 2.14 8.79
C GLN A 98 -16.61 1.10 8.58
N ALA A 99 -17.48 1.28 7.59
CA ALA A 99 -18.51 0.31 7.24
C ALA A 99 -17.91 -1.04 6.80
N TYR A 100 -16.83 -1.00 6.00
CA TYR A 100 -16.09 -2.18 5.59
C TYR A 100 -15.50 -2.94 6.79
N ALA A 101 -14.83 -2.24 7.71
CA ALA A 101 -14.28 -2.86 8.92
C ALA A 101 -15.37 -3.42 9.84
N TYR A 102 -16.50 -2.72 9.96
CA TYR A 102 -17.65 -3.18 10.76
C TYR A 102 -18.26 -4.48 10.21
N GLN A 103 -18.41 -4.60 8.89
CA GLN A 103 -18.95 -5.81 8.27
C GLN A 103 -18.05 -7.02 8.47
N LEU A 104 -16.73 -6.82 8.39
CA LEU A 104 -15.75 -7.86 8.68
C LEU A 104 -15.71 -8.18 10.19
N GLY A 105 -15.92 -7.19 11.07
CA GLY A 105 -15.91 -7.40 12.51
C GLY A 105 -14.65 -8.15 12.97
N ASN A 106 -14.84 -9.24 13.72
CA ASN A 106 -13.73 -10.05 14.23
C ASN A 106 -12.91 -10.75 13.12
N THR A 107 -13.45 -10.86 11.90
CA THR A 107 -12.72 -11.46 10.78
C THR A 107 -11.76 -10.49 10.09
N TYR A 108 -11.84 -9.19 10.40
CA TYR A 108 -11.03 -8.15 9.77
C TYR A 108 -9.52 -8.44 9.75
N PRO A 109 -8.84 -8.75 10.86
CA PRO A 109 -7.39 -8.98 10.85
C PRO A 109 -6.97 -10.22 10.04
N PHE A 110 -7.87 -11.20 9.86
CA PHE A 110 -7.60 -12.41 9.08
C PHE A 110 -7.79 -12.17 7.59
N CYS A 111 -8.79 -11.36 7.21
CA CYS A 111 -9.01 -10.99 5.82
C CYS A 111 -8.01 -9.93 5.34
N LEU A 112 -7.59 -9.02 6.21
CA LEU A 112 -6.54 -8.01 5.95
C LEU A 112 -5.15 -8.58 6.25
N ASN A 113 -4.91 -9.76 5.68
CA ASN A 113 -3.67 -10.50 5.83
C ASN A 113 -3.12 -10.87 4.45
N ARG A 114 -1.88 -10.50 4.17
CA ARG A 114 -1.25 -10.79 2.88
C ARG A 114 -1.19 -12.29 2.59
N PHE A 115 -0.95 -13.14 3.60
CA PHE A 115 -0.81 -14.58 3.43
C PHE A 115 -2.15 -15.23 3.11
N TYR A 116 -3.24 -14.72 3.71
CA TYR A 116 -4.59 -15.11 3.30
C TYR A 116 -4.81 -14.80 1.82
N LEU A 117 -4.55 -13.56 1.39
CA LEU A 117 -4.77 -13.13 0.01
C LEU A 117 -3.88 -13.88 -0.99
N LEU A 118 -2.62 -14.15 -0.66
CA LEU A 118 -1.71 -14.94 -1.50
C LEU A 118 -2.19 -16.39 -1.69
N ASN A 119 -2.82 -16.97 -0.67
CA ASN A 119 -3.42 -18.30 -0.75
C ASN A 119 -4.81 -18.29 -1.42
N ARG A 120 -5.43 -17.11 -1.55
CA ARG A 120 -6.74 -16.94 -2.18
C ARG A 120 -6.59 -16.68 -3.68
N ASP A 121 -7.11 -17.58 -4.50
CA ASP A 121 -7.24 -17.45 -5.96
C ASP A 121 -5.99 -16.98 -6.72
N ALA A 122 -4.80 -17.33 -6.23
CA ALA A 122 -3.52 -16.93 -6.83
C ALA A 122 -3.37 -15.40 -7.04
N THR A 123 -3.81 -14.60 -6.06
CA THR A 123 -3.64 -13.14 -6.08
C THR A 123 -2.16 -12.77 -6.29
N PRO A 124 -1.84 -11.87 -7.26
CA PRO A 124 -0.47 -11.42 -7.45
C PRO A 124 0.10 -10.82 -6.18
N PHE A 125 1.39 -11.06 -5.92
CA PHE A 125 2.04 -10.59 -4.69
C PHE A 125 1.92 -9.08 -4.50
N THR A 126 2.13 -8.31 -5.56
CA THR A 126 2.01 -6.85 -5.52
C THR A 126 0.61 -6.41 -5.12
N ASP A 127 -0.44 -7.00 -5.70
CA ASP A 127 -1.82 -6.65 -5.37
C ASP A 127 -2.17 -7.03 -3.92
N ALA A 128 -1.75 -8.20 -3.44
CA ALA A 128 -1.96 -8.61 -2.05
C ALA A 128 -1.33 -7.61 -1.05
N VAL A 129 -0.10 -7.15 -1.33
CA VAL A 129 0.58 -6.16 -0.50
C VAL A 129 -0.11 -4.80 -0.60
N THR A 130 -0.39 -4.31 -1.81
CA THR A 130 -1.05 -3.02 -2.03
C THR A 130 -2.42 -2.97 -1.35
N TYR A 131 -3.20 -4.04 -1.44
CA TYR A 131 -4.51 -4.12 -0.82
C TYR A 131 -4.44 -3.97 0.71
N VAL A 132 -3.55 -4.73 1.36
CA VAL A 132 -3.37 -4.68 2.81
C VAL A 132 -2.83 -3.31 3.23
N HIS A 133 -1.84 -2.77 2.52
CA HIS A 133 -1.28 -1.44 2.79
C HIS A 133 -2.35 -0.37 2.68
N MET A 134 -3.14 -0.34 1.60
CA MET A 134 -4.20 0.66 1.40
C MET A 134 -5.15 0.70 2.60
N TYR A 135 -5.72 -0.43 2.99
CA TYR A 135 -6.66 -0.47 4.12
C TYR A 135 -6.02 -0.16 5.47
N LYS A 136 -4.73 -0.50 5.65
CA LYS A 136 -3.97 -0.10 6.84
C LYS A 136 -3.74 1.41 6.87
N HIS A 137 -3.33 2.00 5.75
CA HIS A 137 -3.17 3.46 5.62
C HIS A 137 -4.51 4.15 5.93
N LEU A 138 -5.62 3.69 5.33
CA LEU A 138 -6.96 4.18 5.62
C LEU A 138 -7.35 4.01 7.09
N GLU A 139 -7.04 2.87 7.70
CA GLU A 139 -7.28 2.62 9.13
C GLU A 139 -6.65 3.70 10.01
N PHE A 140 -5.40 4.07 9.74
CA PHE A 140 -4.70 5.09 10.50
C PHE A 140 -5.20 6.51 10.21
N ILE A 141 -5.25 6.91 8.93
CA ILE A 141 -5.63 8.29 8.59
C ILE A 141 -7.12 8.55 8.89
N CYS A 142 -7.97 7.53 8.95
CA CYS A 142 -9.37 7.68 9.36
C CYS A 142 -9.60 7.52 10.87
N SER A 143 -8.53 7.35 11.67
CA SER A 143 -8.61 7.25 13.13
C SER A 143 -7.58 8.14 13.81
N THR A 144 -6.47 7.59 14.27
CA THR A 144 -5.42 8.31 15.02
C THR A 144 -4.83 9.48 14.23
N GLY A 145 -4.67 9.35 12.92
CA GLY A 145 -4.14 10.39 12.04
C GLY A 145 -5.17 11.41 11.55
N PHE A 146 -6.46 11.24 11.87
CA PHE A 146 -7.57 11.93 11.20
C PHE A 146 -7.48 13.44 11.28
N ASP A 147 -7.36 14.00 12.49
CA ASP A 147 -7.39 15.44 12.70
C ASP A 147 -6.26 16.16 11.96
N VAL A 148 -5.05 15.63 12.07
CA VAL A 148 -3.88 16.22 11.42
C VAL A 148 -3.97 16.05 9.90
N TYR A 149 -4.39 14.88 9.41
CA TYR A 149 -4.50 14.61 7.97
C TYR A 149 -5.57 15.50 7.32
N GLN A 150 -6.79 15.59 7.90
CA GLN A 150 -7.86 16.42 7.34
C GLN A 150 -7.51 17.91 7.31
N MET A 151 -6.89 18.43 8.37
CA MET A 151 -6.54 19.85 8.48
C MET A 151 -5.47 20.26 7.48
N ASN A 152 -4.57 19.34 7.12
CA ASN A 152 -3.45 19.58 6.22
C ASN A 152 -3.67 18.98 4.82
N LEU A 153 -4.84 18.42 4.53
CA LEU A 153 -5.13 17.73 3.27
C LEU A 153 -4.82 18.59 2.03
N PRO A 154 -5.18 19.89 1.96
CA PRO A 154 -4.81 20.71 0.82
C PRO A 154 -3.29 20.83 0.62
N CYS A 155 -2.51 20.92 1.71
CA CYS A 155 -1.05 20.94 1.65
C CYS A 155 -0.50 19.59 1.19
N ILE A 156 -1.03 18.50 1.74
CA ILE A 156 -0.62 17.14 1.40
C ILE A 156 -0.81 16.89 -0.10
N ILE A 157 -2.01 17.16 -0.63
CA ILE A 157 -2.32 17.03 -2.06
C ILE A 157 -1.37 17.91 -2.87
N THR A 158 -1.19 19.17 -2.47
CA THR A 158 -0.28 20.07 -3.19
C THR A 158 1.15 19.54 -3.19
N ALA A 159 1.66 19.02 -2.07
CA ALA A 159 3.01 18.45 -1.98
C ALA A 159 3.16 17.16 -2.80
N GLU A 160 2.12 16.33 -2.85
CA GLU A 160 2.08 15.11 -3.67
C GLU A 160 2.05 15.40 -5.18
N HIS A 161 1.36 16.48 -5.61
CA HIS A 161 1.17 16.82 -7.03
C HIS A 161 2.16 17.85 -7.58
N THR A 162 2.59 18.83 -6.78
CA THR A 162 3.41 19.99 -7.22
C THR A 162 4.89 19.64 -7.27
N ASP A 163 5.34 18.78 -6.37
CA ASP A 163 6.72 18.28 -6.28
C ASP A 163 6.80 16.78 -6.56
N GLY A 164 5.84 16.24 -7.34
CA GLY A 164 5.49 14.81 -7.58
C GLY A 164 6.61 13.84 -8.00
N THR A 165 7.84 14.27 -7.87
CA THR A 165 9.08 13.50 -7.88
C THR A 165 9.49 12.95 -6.52
N LEU A 166 9.09 13.50 -5.35
CA LEU A 166 9.72 13.07 -4.09
C LEU A 166 9.17 11.79 -3.47
N TYR A 167 7.85 11.61 -3.30
CA TYR A 167 7.35 10.29 -2.85
C TYR A 167 7.88 9.19 -3.77
N GLN A 168 7.85 9.47 -5.08
CA GLN A 168 8.45 8.62 -6.10
C GLN A 168 9.97 8.45 -5.94
N ALA A 169 10.71 9.47 -5.52
CA ALA A 169 12.15 9.39 -5.27
C ALA A 169 12.49 8.61 -3.99
N CYS A 170 11.75 8.85 -2.90
CA CYS A 170 11.85 8.06 -1.67
C CYS A 170 11.58 6.58 -1.99
N PHE A 171 10.49 6.32 -2.73
CA PHE A 171 10.13 4.96 -3.13
C PHE A 171 11.13 4.35 -4.13
N TYR A 172 11.63 5.11 -5.08
CA TYR A 172 12.68 4.66 -6.01
C TYR A 172 13.96 4.27 -5.26
N LYS A 173 14.39 5.06 -4.28
CA LYS A 173 15.55 4.73 -3.43
C LYS A 173 15.31 3.43 -2.65
N PHE A 174 14.11 3.26 -2.08
CA PHE A 174 13.71 2.00 -1.46
C PHE A 174 13.83 0.82 -2.43
N GLN A 175 13.23 0.94 -3.62
CA GLN A 175 13.27 -0.11 -4.64
C GLN A 175 14.70 -0.48 -5.03
N GLN A 176 15.57 0.52 -5.23
CA GLN A 176 16.98 0.30 -5.55
C GLN A 176 17.70 -0.49 -4.45
N ILE A 177 17.48 -0.16 -3.17
CA ILE A 177 18.12 -0.89 -2.06
C ILE A 177 17.64 -2.34 -2.02
N VAL A 178 16.33 -2.57 -2.13
CA VAL A 178 15.73 -3.92 -2.07
C VAL A 178 16.12 -4.77 -3.28
N GLN A 179 16.16 -4.19 -4.49
CA GLN A 179 16.58 -4.91 -5.70
C GLN A 179 18.06 -5.32 -5.63
N ASN A 180 18.91 -4.45 -5.09
CA ASN A 180 20.34 -4.74 -4.91
C ASN A 180 20.58 -5.77 -3.81
N ASN A 181 19.83 -5.70 -2.70
CA ASN A 181 19.93 -6.65 -1.61
C ASN A 181 18.60 -6.78 -0.85
N PRO A 182 17.81 -7.84 -1.11
CA PRO A 182 16.54 -8.08 -0.43
C PRO A 182 16.64 -8.23 1.09
N TYR A 183 17.80 -8.62 1.64
CA TYR A 183 18.00 -8.73 3.09
C TYR A 183 17.99 -7.37 3.80
N ARG A 184 18.11 -6.27 3.04
CA ARG A 184 18.04 -4.89 3.58
C ARG A 184 16.62 -4.31 3.54
N TYR A 185 15.59 -5.14 3.34
CA TYR A 185 14.20 -4.69 3.22
C TYR A 185 13.76 -3.76 4.36
N CYS A 186 14.04 -4.11 5.62
CA CYS A 186 13.63 -3.26 6.75
C CYS A 186 14.45 -1.99 6.88
N GLU A 187 15.76 -2.03 6.60
CA GLU A 187 16.59 -0.83 6.56
C GLU A 187 16.15 0.13 5.43
N ALA A 188 15.81 -0.42 4.27
CA ALA A 188 15.26 0.33 3.15
C ALA A 188 13.90 0.95 3.49
N SER A 189 13.05 0.20 4.20
CA SER A 189 11.74 0.67 4.67
C SER A 189 11.89 1.81 5.67
N GLU A 190 12.85 1.73 6.61
CA GLU A 190 13.14 2.82 7.54
C GLU A 190 13.63 4.07 6.80
N SER A 191 14.56 3.90 5.85
CA SER A 191 15.02 5.01 5.01
C SER A 191 13.88 5.65 4.21
N PHE A 192 12.90 4.86 3.77
CA PHE A 192 11.73 5.34 3.05
C PHE A 192 10.80 6.17 3.92
N VAL A 193 10.37 5.65 5.08
CA VAL A 193 9.42 6.36 5.95
C VAL A 193 10.00 7.65 6.51
N LEU A 194 11.31 7.67 6.81
CA LEU A 194 12.01 8.89 7.25
C LEU A 194 12.13 9.92 6.12
N CYS A 195 12.37 9.48 4.88
CA CYS A 195 12.37 10.36 3.70
C CYS A 195 11.00 11.03 3.51
N VAL A 196 9.92 10.26 3.66
CA VAL A 196 8.54 10.78 3.63
C VAL A 196 8.30 11.77 4.78
N ARG A 197 8.72 11.43 6.01
CA ARG A 197 8.60 12.29 7.19
C ARG A 197 9.23 13.66 6.96
N ASP A 198 10.50 13.67 6.56
CA ASP A 198 11.30 14.87 6.48
C ASP A 198 10.72 15.84 5.43
N PHE A 199 10.27 15.30 4.30
CA PHE A 199 9.60 16.09 3.27
C PHE A 199 8.33 16.78 3.73
N PHE A 200 7.40 16.01 4.28
CA PHE A 200 6.12 16.57 4.73
C PHE A 200 6.28 17.44 5.98
N THR A 201 7.35 17.23 6.77
CA THR A 201 7.74 18.15 7.84
C THR A 201 8.16 19.51 7.28
N GLU A 202 8.98 19.52 6.23
CA GLU A 202 9.46 20.74 5.59
C GLU A 202 8.31 21.50 4.88
N HIS A 203 7.43 20.78 4.19
CA HIS A 203 6.40 21.40 3.33
C HIS A 203 5.10 21.71 4.07
N CYS A 204 4.67 20.82 4.97
CA CYS A 204 3.37 20.88 5.63
C CYS A 204 3.46 20.88 7.17
N GLY A 205 4.67 21.00 7.73
CA GLY A 205 4.91 21.07 9.18
C GLY A 205 5.07 19.71 9.85
N ALA A 206 5.74 19.72 11.00
CA ALA A 206 6.12 18.51 11.75
C ALA A 206 4.96 17.55 12.07
N PRO A 207 3.75 18.01 12.46
CA PRO A 207 2.62 17.09 12.66
C PRO A 207 2.26 16.30 11.40
N THR A 208 2.26 16.97 10.24
CA THR A 208 1.97 16.33 8.94
C THR A 208 3.06 15.33 8.57
N GLY A 209 4.33 15.69 8.79
CA GLY A 209 5.46 14.79 8.61
C GLY A 209 5.33 13.51 9.43
N TRP A 210 4.98 13.62 10.72
CA TRP A 210 4.75 12.45 11.57
C TRP A 210 3.58 11.58 11.07
N VAL A 211 2.44 12.18 10.70
CA VAL A 211 1.30 11.43 10.18
C VAL A 211 1.63 10.69 8.89
N GLN A 212 2.34 11.33 7.96
CA GLN A 212 2.70 10.69 6.70
C GLN A 212 3.73 9.56 6.91
N CYS A 213 4.66 9.75 7.84
CA CYS A 213 5.59 8.69 8.25
C CYS A 213 4.84 7.50 8.85
N GLU A 214 3.96 7.73 9.84
CA GLU A 214 3.20 6.67 10.49
C GLU A 214 2.29 5.93 9.51
N LYS A 215 1.64 6.66 8.58
CA LYS A 215 0.84 6.10 7.51
C LYS A 215 1.64 5.06 6.72
N GLU A 216 2.87 5.38 6.31
CA GLU A 216 3.72 4.43 5.58
C GLU A 216 4.28 3.32 6.48
N ARG A 217 4.71 3.67 7.70
CA ARG A 217 5.29 2.73 8.68
C ARG A 217 4.38 1.54 8.94
N ILE A 218 3.07 1.77 9.09
CA ILE A 218 2.12 0.69 9.38
C ILE A 218 1.93 -0.29 8.23
N GLY A 219 2.22 0.10 6.98
CA GLY A 219 2.26 -0.83 5.85
C GLY A 219 3.37 -1.87 6.04
N PHE A 220 4.53 -1.42 6.51
CA PHE A 220 5.70 -2.28 6.72
C PHE A 220 5.76 -2.94 8.10
N ALA A 221 4.95 -2.51 9.07
CA ALA A 221 5.06 -2.91 10.48
C ALA A 221 4.98 -4.43 10.72
N TYR A 222 4.31 -5.17 9.83
CA TYR A 222 4.26 -6.63 9.93
C TYR A 222 5.63 -7.28 9.62
N ASP A 223 6.34 -6.81 8.60
CA ASP A 223 7.64 -7.35 8.22
C ASP A 223 8.77 -6.74 9.06
N CYS A 224 8.59 -5.48 9.44
CA CYS A 224 9.60 -4.63 10.05
C CYS A 224 9.02 -3.96 11.31
N PRO A 225 8.92 -4.70 12.42
CA PRO A 225 8.28 -4.20 13.65
C PRO A 225 9.07 -3.09 14.36
N GLY A 226 10.34 -2.88 14.01
CA GLY A 226 11.24 -1.90 14.64
C GLY A 226 11.30 -0.53 13.98
N LEU A 227 10.51 -0.28 12.92
CA LEU A 227 10.50 1.02 12.24
C LEU A 227 9.98 2.13 13.15
N SER A 228 10.51 3.34 12.98
CA SER A 228 10.16 4.49 13.81
C SER A 228 9.88 5.77 13.01
N CYS A 229 9.00 6.58 13.58
CA CYS A 229 8.64 7.94 13.21
C CYS A 229 8.60 8.76 14.52
#